data_AF-A0A366ENC5-F1
#
_entry.id   AF-A0A366ENC5-F1
#
_cell.length_a   1.000
_cell.length_b   1.000
_cell.length_c   1.000
_cell.angle_alpha   90.00
_cell.angle_beta   90.00
_cell.angle_gamma   90.00
#
_symmetry.space_group_name_H-M   'P 1'
#
loop_
_entity.id
_entity.type
_entity.pdbx_description
1 polymer ?
#
loop_
_entity_poly.entity_id
_entity_poly.type
_entity_poly.pdbx_seq_one_letter_code
_entity_poly.pdbx_strand_id
1 'polypeptide(L)'
;MKESKREKTLRFVLIGLCVLVVFGGFVYSSDSPERVDESGQSIHAEVLTAGNREQNPVIAVAKMAQDQPVLIIYEIERSNQYYFKVLHSVSLKKKVKKIGLTKDKDGIWVQLDKKQWVLFSNSLEVLQEKKDAPSSVISSKQPFKYEDHKRVIDVSFKENKDPISLDWSGQKADPLEVHSLSADKSLWLVVLQEDMVLAQGQ
;
A
#
# COMPACT_ATOMS: atom_id res chain seq x y z
N MET A 1 51.24 -42.48 1.56
CA MET A 1 50.20 -42.72 0.53
C MET A 1 50.11 -41.46 -0.32
N LYS A 2 50.80 -41.42 -1.47
CA LYS A 2 50.87 -40.22 -2.34
C LYS A 2 49.68 -40.28 -3.30
N GLU A 3 48.73 -39.36 -3.11
CA GLU A 3 47.57 -39.17 -4.01
C GLU A 3 48.06 -39.00 -5.45
N SER A 4 47.51 -39.80 -6.38
CA SER A 4 47.94 -39.78 -7.78
C SER A 4 47.54 -38.44 -8.42
N LYS A 5 48.35 -37.91 -9.34
CA LYS A 5 48.03 -36.65 -10.06
C LYS A 5 46.64 -36.66 -10.68
N ARG A 6 46.12 -37.85 -11.05
CA ARG A 6 44.76 -38.05 -11.57
C ARG A 6 43.66 -37.87 -10.52
N GLU A 7 43.86 -38.34 -9.29
CA GLU A 7 42.89 -38.21 -8.20
C GLU A 7 42.77 -36.75 -7.74
N LYS A 8 43.90 -36.05 -7.67
CA LYS A 8 43.93 -34.62 -7.34
C LYS A 8 43.14 -33.79 -8.36
N THR A 9 43.32 -34.05 -9.66
CA THR A 9 42.56 -33.35 -10.71
C THR A 9 41.07 -33.69 -10.66
N LEU A 10 40.70 -34.95 -10.43
CA LEU A 10 39.29 -35.35 -10.33
C LEU A 10 38.57 -34.64 -9.17
N ARG A 11 39.25 -34.47 -8.03
CA ARG A 11 38.73 -33.75 -6.87
C ARG A 11 38.49 -32.27 -7.18
N PHE A 12 39.41 -31.61 -7.87
CA PHE A 12 39.23 -30.21 -8.27
C PHE A 12 38.09 -30.01 -9.29
N VAL A 13 37.90 -30.96 -10.21
CA VAL A 13 36.78 -30.94 -11.16
C VAL A 13 35.44 -31.07 -10.44
N LEU A 14 35.33 -32.00 -9.47
CA LEU A 14 34.12 -32.17 -8.66
C LEU A 14 33.80 -30.93 -7.82
N ILE A 15 34.81 -30.32 -7.19
CA ILE A 15 34.63 -29.08 -6.42
C ILE A 15 34.17 -27.95 -7.35
N GLY A 16 34.80 -27.78 -8.51
CA GLY A 16 34.41 -26.76 -9.49
C GLY A 16 32.98 -26.93 -9.99
N LEU A 17 32.54 -28.16 -10.24
CA LEU A 17 31.17 -28.46 -10.64
C LEU A 17 30.16 -28.07 -9.55
N CYS A 18 30.44 -28.40 -8.28
CA CYS A 18 29.58 -28.01 -7.17
C CYS A 18 29.50 -26.48 -7.00
N VAL A 19 30.62 -25.77 -7.13
CA VAL A 19 30.62 -24.29 -7.07
C VAL A 19 29.78 -23.71 -8.21
N LEU A 20 29.92 -24.23 -9.45
CA LEU A 20 29.14 -23.78 -10.60
C LEU A 20 27.64 -24.02 -10.43
N VAL A 21 27.22 -25.16 -9.87
CA VAL A 21 25.81 -25.46 -9.60
C VAL A 21 25.25 -24.52 -8.54
N VAL A 22 25.99 -24.25 -7.46
CA VAL A 22 25.58 -23.29 -6.43
C VAL A 22 25.51 -21.87 -7.00
N PHE A 23 26.49 -21.45 -7.80
CA PHE A 23 26.50 -20.15 -8.45
C PHE A 23 25.36 -20.01 -9.46
N GLY A 24 25.11 -21.04 -10.27
CA GLY A 24 24.00 -21.10 -11.21
C GLY A 24 22.63 -21.05 -10.51
N GLY A 25 22.47 -21.75 -9.38
CA GLY A 25 21.28 -21.68 -8.55
C GLY A 25 21.07 -20.30 -7.93
N PHE A 26 22.16 -19.64 -7.53
CA PHE A 26 22.12 -18.28 -6.99
C PHE A 26 21.78 -17.25 -8.07
N VAL A 27 22.37 -17.36 -9.26
CA VAL A 27 22.06 -16.50 -10.41
C VAL A 27 20.63 -16.74 -10.88
N TYR A 28 20.18 -17.99 -11.03
CA TYR A 28 18.81 -18.29 -11.46
C TYR A 28 17.75 -17.87 -10.42
N SER A 29 18.07 -17.95 -9.12
CA SER A 29 17.22 -17.38 -8.06
C SER A 29 17.26 -15.85 -8.02
N SER A 30 18.35 -15.24 -8.49
CA SER A 30 18.50 -13.78 -8.59
C SER A 30 17.91 -13.21 -9.90
N ASP A 31 17.69 -14.05 -10.92
CA ASP A 31 17.16 -13.68 -12.24
C ASP A 31 15.63 -13.82 -12.36
N SER A 32 14.92 -13.77 -11.23
CA SER A 32 13.56 -13.24 -11.23
C SER A 32 13.58 -11.78 -10.81
N PRO A 33 14.02 -10.82 -11.66
CA PRO A 33 13.63 -9.45 -11.52
C PRO A 33 12.19 -9.39 -12.02
N GLU A 34 11.26 -10.00 -11.28
CA GLU A 34 9.89 -9.58 -11.35
C GLU A 34 9.92 -8.16 -10.79
N ARG A 35 10.16 -7.20 -11.70
CA ARG A 35 10.26 -5.77 -11.44
C ARG A 35 9.25 -5.45 -10.36
N VAL A 36 9.77 -5.33 -9.15
CA VAL A 36 9.10 -4.84 -7.97
C VAL A 36 8.66 -3.48 -8.43
N ASP A 37 7.35 -3.30 -8.62
CA ASP A 37 6.80 -1.97 -8.74
C ASP A 37 7.31 -1.22 -7.51
N GLU A 38 8.22 -0.27 -7.76
CA GLU A 38 8.75 0.69 -6.81
C GLU A 38 7.61 1.58 -6.33
N SER A 39 6.79 1.06 -5.43
CA SER A 39 6.58 1.79 -4.21
C SER A 39 6.88 0.83 -3.06
N GLY A 40 7.93 1.12 -2.31
CA GLY A 40 8.21 0.45 -1.04
C GLY A 40 7.02 0.53 -0.08
N GLN A 41 6.08 1.44 -0.34
CA GLN A 41 4.85 1.70 0.37
C GLN A 41 4.21 0.43 0.94
N SER A 42 4.09 0.39 2.26
CA SER A 42 3.50 -0.75 2.97
C SER A 42 2.02 -0.58 3.24
N ILE A 43 1.53 0.66 3.16
CA ILE A 43 0.15 1.04 3.47
C ILE A 43 -0.49 1.74 2.28
N HIS A 44 -1.67 1.29 1.89
CA HIS A 44 -2.51 2.00 0.93
C HIS A 44 -3.90 2.20 1.53
N ALA A 45 -4.49 3.38 1.29
CA ALA A 45 -5.82 3.69 1.80
C ALA A 45 -6.78 4.11 0.69
N GLU A 46 -8.07 3.90 0.91
CA GLU A 46 -9.15 4.50 0.14
C GLU A 46 -10.31 4.90 1.06
N VAL A 47 -10.94 6.04 0.79
CA VAL A 47 -12.08 6.55 1.55
C VAL A 47 -13.36 5.98 0.96
N LEU A 48 -14.03 5.09 1.71
CA LEU A 48 -15.30 4.50 1.30
C LEU A 48 -16.45 5.48 1.47
N THR A 49 -16.43 6.23 2.58
CA THR A 49 -17.43 7.23 2.89
C THR A 49 -16.77 8.39 3.60
N ALA A 50 -16.91 9.60 3.04
CA ALA A 50 -16.46 10.80 3.70
C ALA A 50 -17.41 11.15 4.85
N GLY A 51 -16.85 11.49 6.01
CA GLY A 51 -17.62 11.89 7.17
C GLY A 51 -18.34 13.22 6.95
N ASN A 52 -19.45 13.36 7.66
CA ASN A 52 -20.24 14.59 7.76
C ASN A 52 -20.65 14.81 9.23
N ARG A 53 -21.56 15.75 9.51
CA ARG A 53 -21.97 16.06 10.89
C ARG A 53 -22.67 14.90 11.60
N GLU A 54 -23.23 13.96 10.85
CA GLU A 54 -24.05 12.85 11.36
C GLU A 54 -23.33 11.49 11.26
N GLN A 55 -22.31 11.39 10.41
CA GLN A 55 -21.66 10.13 10.07
C GLN A 55 -20.13 10.25 10.15
N ASN A 56 -19.51 9.25 10.76
CA ASN A 56 -18.06 9.12 10.82
C ASN A 56 -17.49 8.70 9.46
N PRO A 57 -16.28 9.14 9.09
CA PRO A 57 -15.59 8.64 7.91
C PRO A 57 -15.31 7.14 8.01
N VAL A 58 -15.45 6.46 6.88
CA VAL A 58 -15.10 5.05 6.73
C VAL A 58 -14.03 4.90 5.66
N ILE A 59 -12.96 4.18 6.00
CA ILE A 59 -11.82 3.96 5.11
C ILE A 59 -11.49 2.47 4.98
N ALA A 60 -10.98 2.08 3.82
CA ALA A 60 -10.35 0.80 3.61
C ALA A 60 -8.83 0.99 3.60
N VAL A 61 -8.11 0.16 4.34
CA VAL A 61 -6.66 0.22 4.50
C VAL A 61 -6.07 -1.15 4.23
N ALA A 62 -5.19 -1.24 3.24
CA ALA A 62 -4.32 -2.37 3.04
C ALA A 62 -2.97 -2.10 3.70
N LYS A 63 -2.55 -2.94 4.65
CA LYS A 63 -1.25 -2.80 5.33
C LYS A 63 -0.64 -4.15 5.71
N MET A 64 0.60 -4.12 6.18
CA MET A 64 1.20 -5.25 6.90
C MET A 64 0.84 -5.18 8.38
N ALA A 65 0.37 -6.27 8.97
CA ALA A 65 0.14 -6.43 10.40
C ALA A 65 0.75 -7.76 10.86
N GLN A 66 1.71 -7.71 11.79
CA GLN A 66 2.44 -8.91 12.26
C GLN A 66 2.99 -9.74 11.09
N ASP A 67 3.66 -9.08 10.15
CA ASP A 67 4.21 -9.69 8.91
C ASP A 67 3.19 -10.35 7.98
N GLN A 68 1.89 -10.17 8.22
CA GLN A 68 0.82 -10.63 7.33
C GLN A 68 0.17 -9.45 6.61
N PRO A 69 -0.02 -9.52 5.28
CA PRO A 69 -0.78 -8.50 4.57
C PRO A 69 -2.26 -8.64 4.93
N VAL A 70 -2.87 -7.52 5.31
CA VAL A 70 -4.28 -7.46 5.74
C VAL A 70 -4.99 -6.32 5.04
N LEU A 71 -6.27 -6.52 4.75
CA LEU A 71 -7.20 -5.47 4.37
C LEU A 71 -8.14 -5.23 5.55
N ILE A 72 -8.29 -3.97 5.95
CA ILE A 72 -9.07 -3.58 7.11
C ILE A 72 -9.98 -2.42 6.74
N ILE A 73 -11.24 -2.48 7.15
CA ILE A 73 -12.15 -1.34 7.08
C ILE A 73 -12.23 -0.71 8.47
N TYR A 74 -11.89 0.58 8.54
CA TYR A 74 -11.97 1.38 9.75
C TYR A 74 -13.09 2.41 9.68
N GLU A 75 -13.77 2.60 10.81
CA GLU A 75 -14.55 3.79 11.11
C GLU A 75 -13.68 4.71 11.98
N ILE A 76 -13.54 5.98 11.57
CA ILE A 76 -12.74 6.97 12.29
C ILE A 76 -13.66 7.86 13.10
N GLU A 77 -13.48 7.90 14.41
CA GLU A 77 -14.32 8.72 15.27
C GLU A 77 -13.90 10.20 15.19
N ARG A 78 -14.80 11.09 14.71
CA ARG A 78 -14.47 12.52 14.56
C ARG A 78 -14.18 13.22 15.89
N SER A 79 -14.88 12.81 16.96
CA SER A 79 -14.70 13.33 18.33
C SER A 79 -13.37 12.90 18.96
N ASN A 80 -12.76 11.82 18.48
CA ASN A 80 -11.51 11.29 19.00
C ASN A 80 -10.57 10.90 17.86
N GLN A 81 -9.69 11.83 17.50
CA GLN A 81 -8.74 11.72 16.37
C GLN A 81 -7.74 10.57 16.49
N TYR A 82 -7.72 9.84 17.62
CA TYR A 82 -6.86 8.68 17.83
C TYR A 82 -7.61 7.35 17.78
N TYR A 83 -8.92 7.36 17.55
CA TYR A 83 -9.73 6.16 17.61
C TYR A 83 -10.14 5.67 16.22
N PHE A 84 -9.50 4.58 15.81
CA PHE A 84 -9.78 3.82 14.60
C PHE A 84 -10.50 2.54 14.98
N LYS A 85 -11.82 2.49 14.77
CA LYS A 85 -12.63 1.32 15.06
C LYS A 85 -12.60 0.36 13.89
N VAL A 86 -12.10 -0.85 14.12
CA VAL A 86 -12.13 -1.93 13.10
C VAL A 86 -13.58 -2.37 12.90
N LEU A 87 -14.09 -2.22 11.68
CA LEU A 87 -15.39 -2.77 11.29
C LEU A 87 -15.22 -4.19 10.73
N HIS A 88 -14.28 -4.37 9.81
CA HIS A 88 -13.99 -5.64 9.16
C HIS A 88 -12.49 -5.78 8.93
N SER A 89 -11.99 -7.02 8.96
CA SER A 89 -10.60 -7.32 8.60
C SER A 89 -10.52 -8.69 7.91
N VAL A 90 -9.67 -8.79 6.89
CA VAL A 90 -9.36 -10.06 6.23
C VAL A 90 -7.86 -10.15 5.96
N SER A 91 -7.29 -11.33 6.20
CA SER A 91 -5.92 -11.64 5.80
C SER A 91 -5.84 -11.88 4.30
N LEU A 92 -4.81 -11.33 3.68
CA LEU A 92 -4.52 -11.48 2.26
C LEU A 92 -3.42 -12.50 2.06
N LYS A 93 -3.39 -13.13 0.88
CA LYS A 93 -2.32 -14.08 0.52
C LYS A 93 -1.03 -13.40 0.07
N LYS A 94 -1.10 -12.12 -0.31
CA LYS A 94 0.01 -11.35 -0.91
C LYS A 94 -0.07 -9.89 -0.46
N LYS A 95 1.07 -9.20 -0.47
CA LYS A 95 1.14 -7.75 -0.26
C LYS A 95 0.33 -7.03 -1.35
N VAL A 96 -0.44 -6.03 -0.95
CA VAL A 96 -1.22 -5.21 -1.86
C VAL A 96 -0.30 -4.25 -2.60
N LYS A 97 -0.44 -4.22 -3.93
CA LYS A 97 0.25 -3.25 -4.81
C LYS A 97 -0.59 -1.99 -5.05
N LYS A 98 -1.92 -2.14 -5.02
CA LYS A 98 -2.86 -1.05 -5.26
C LYS A 98 -4.22 -1.39 -4.66
N ILE A 99 -4.88 -0.36 -4.13
CA ILE A 99 -6.30 -0.39 -3.77
C ILE A 99 -7.04 0.70 -4.56
N GLY A 100 -8.32 0.48 -4.79
CA GLY A 100 -9.20 1.44 -5.45
C GLY A 100 -10.65 1.04 -5.27
N LEU A 101 -11.55 1.94 -5.62
CA LEU A 101 -12.99 1.77 -5.50
C LEU A 101 -13.61 1.47 -6.86
N THR A 102 -14.70 0.73 -6.87
CA THR A 102 -15.52 0.61 -8.08
C THR A 102 -16.50 1.78 -8.18
N LYS A 103 -16.77 2.21 -9.42
CA LYS A 103 -17.65 3.35 -9.72
C LYS A 103 -19.13 3.04 -9.45
N ASP A 104 -19.50 1.78 -9.58
CA ASP A 104 -20.90 1.35 -9.74
C ASP A 104 -21.41 0.48 -8.59
N LYS A 105 -20.53 0.06 -7.66
CA LYS A 105 -20.87 -0.76 -6.49
C LYS A 105 -20.04 -0.27 -5.28
N ASP A 106 -20.56 -0.41 -4.07
CA ASP A 106 -19.75 -0.16 -2.87
C ASP A 106 -18.80 -1.34 -2.65
N GLY A 107 -17.66 -1.31 -3.35
CA GLY A 107 -16.70 -2.41 -3.38
C GLY A 107 -15.28 -1.94 -3.59
N ILE A 108 -14.36 -2.75 -3.08
CA ILE A 108 -12.94 -2.41 -2.97
C ILE A 108 -12.15 -3.33 -3.89
N TRP A 109 -11.56 -2.76 -4.93
CA TRP A 109 -10.60 -3.46 -5.78
C TRP A 109 -9.23 -3.47 -5.13
N VAL A 110 -8.65 -4.66 -5.02
CA VAL A 110 -7.30 -4.87 -4.51
C VAL A 110 -6.47 -5.58 -5.57
N GLN A 111 -5.34 -4.98 -5.92
CA GLN A 111 -4.33 -5.60 -6.76
C GLN A 111 -3.33 -6.34 -5.88
N LEU A 112 -3.42 -7.67 -5.90
CA LEU A 112 -2.47 -8.55 -5.21
C LEU A 112 -1.26 -8.87 -6.08
N ASP A 113 -1.41 -8.79 -7.40
CA ASP A 113 -0.34 -9.01 -8.36
C ASP A 113 -0.60 -8.31 -9.70
N LYS A 114 0.38 -8.33 -10.61
CA LYS A 114 0.26 -7.76 -11.96
C LYS A 114 -0.95 -8.33 -12.72
N LYS A 115 -1.26 -9.60 -12.48
CA LYS A 115 -2.40 -10.31 -13.10
C LYS A 115 -3.40 -10.86 -12.09
N GLN A 116 -3.56 -10.18 -10.95
CA GLN A 116 -4.47 -10.64 -9.90
C GLN A 116 -5.14 -9.45 -9.20
N TRP A 117 -6.39 -9.24 -9.57
CA TRP A 117 -7.30 -8.27 -8.99
C TRP A 117 -8.43 -8.99 -8.27
N VAL A 118 -8.74 -8.57 -7.06
CA VAL A 118 -9.81 -9.13 -6.24
C VAL A 118 -10.74 -7.99 -5.82
N LEU A 119 -12.04 -8.16 -6.04
CA LEU A 119 -13.08 -7.25 -5.58
C LEU A 119 -13.63 -7.76 -4.27
N PHE A 120 -13.55 -6.92 -3.25
CA PHE A 120 -14.14 -7.16 -1.96
C PHE A 120 -15.42 -6.34 -1.79
N SER A 121 -16.39 -6.90 -1.05
CA SER A 121 -17.55 -6.15 -0.53
C SER A 121 -17.14 -5.22 0.63
N ASN A 122 -18.09 -4.42 1.10
CA ASN A 122 -17.94 -3.65 2.34
C ASN A 122 -17.82 -4.52 3.61
N SER A 123 -18.16 -5.81 3.55
CA SER A 123 -17.92 -6.79 4.62
C SER A 123 -16.61 -7.57 4.43
N LEU A 124 -15.82 -7.22 3.41
CA LEU A 124 -14.59 -7.91 2.99
C LEU A 124 -14.80 -9.35 2.50
N GLU A 125 -15.98 -9.65 1.95
CA GLU A 125 -16.24 -10.88 1.20
C GLU A 125 -15.74 -10.74 -0.23
N VAL A 126 -15.17 -11.82 -0.77
CA VAL A 126 -14.71 -11.84 -2.16
C VAL A 126 -15.92 -11.93 -3.09
N LEU A 127 -16.13 -10.87 -3.87
CA LEU A 127 -17.20 -10.79 -4.86
C LEU A 127 -16.76 -11.23 -6.25
N GLN A 128 -15.50 -10.95 -6.62
CA GLN A 128 -14.98 -11.25 -7.95
C GLN A 128 -13.45 -11.32 -7.96
N GLU A 129 -12.89 -12.18 -8.81
CA GLU A 129 -11.47 -12.18 -9.16
C GLU A 129 -11.29 -11.93 -10.66
N LYS A 130 -10.28 -11.13 -11.03
CA LYS A 130 -9.92 -10.82 -12.41
C LYS A 130 -8.41 -10.93 -12.60
N LYS A 131 -8.01 -11.37 -13.79
CA LYS A 131 -6.60 -11.34 -14.20
C LYS A 131 -6.18 -9.95 -14.66
N ASP A 132 -7.03 -9.30 -15.45
CA ASP A 132 -6.74 -7.99 -16.01
C ASP A 132 -7.24 -6.86 -15.10
N ALA A 133 -6.71 -5.66 -15.33
CA ALA A 133 -7.14 -4.48 -14.60
C ALA A 133 -8.64 -4.22 -14.80
N PRO A 134 -9.39 -3.88 -13.74
CA PRO A 134 -10.79 -3.52 -13.86
C PRO A 134 -10.96 -2.29 -14.77
N SER A 135 -12.06 -2.25 -15.52
CA SER A 135 -12.39 -1.14 -16.41
C SER A 135 -12.65 0.19 -15.68
N SER A 136 -13.06 0.12 -14.41
CA SER A 136 -13.30 1.29 -13.56
C SER A 136 -12.68 1.08 -12.19
N VAL A 137 -11.55 1.75 -11.95
CA VAL A 137 -10.92 1.87 -10.63
C VAL A 137 -10.78 3.36 -10.33
N ILE A 138 -11.45 3.80 -9.29
CA ILE A 138 -11.41 5.19 -8.81
C ILE A 138 -10.55 5.22 -7.55
N SER A 139 -9.86 6.34 -7.35
CA SER A 139 -9.11 6.60 -6.14
C SER A 139 -9.60 7.90 -5.51
N SER A 140 -9.71 7.89 -4.19
CA SER A 140 -10.01 9.04 -3.34
C SER A 140 -8.78 9.92 -3.07
N LYS A 141 -7.60 9.49 -3.52
CA LYS A 141 -6.34 10.23 -3.41
C LYS A 141 -6.47 11.64 -4.00
N GLN A 142 -6.01 12.61 -3.24
CA GLN A 142 -5.93 14.01 -3.67
C GLN A 142 -4.51 14.35 -4.10
N PRO A 143 -4.34 15.13 -5.19
CA PRO A 143 -3.03 15.64 -5.57
C PRO A 143 -2.57 16.69 -4.56
N PHE A 144 -1.35 16.51 -4.05
CA PHE A 144 -0.76 17.41 -3.07
C PHE A 144 0.66 17.81 -3.48
N LYS A 145 1.13 18.93 -2.92
CA LYS A 145 2.54 19.32 -2.91
C LYS A 145 3.01 19.34 -1.46
N TYR A 146 4.23 18.88 -1.24
CA TYR A 146 4.83 18.85 0.08
C TYR A 146 6.11 19.69 0.06
N GLU A 147 6.18 20.68 0.95
CA GLU A 147 7.36 21.52 1.13
C GLU A 147 8.12 21.11 2.40
N ASP A 148 9.20 20.35 2.23
CA ASP A 148 10.03 19.83 3.33
C ASP A 148 10.47 20.89 4.34
N HIS A 149 10.88 22.06 3.85
CA HIS A 149 11.42 23.13 4.68
C HIS A 149 10.36 23.80 5.57
N LYS A 150 9.12 23.89 5.08
CA LYS A 150 8.02 24.50 5.83
C LYS A 150 7.22 23.47 6.62
N ARG A 151 7.39 22.18 6.31
CA ARG A 151 6.56 21.09 6.86
C ARG A 151 5.08 21.41 6.69
N VAL A 152 4.71 21.72 5.44
CA VAL A 152 3.32 21.99 5.04
C VAL A 152 2.98 21.11 3.84
N ILE A 153 1.78 20.55 3.85
CA ILE A 153 1.21 19.83 2.71
C ILE A 153 0.11 20.71 2.12
N ASP A 154 0.28 21.14 0.87
CA ASP A 154 -0.71 21.91 0.12
C ASP A 154 -1.50 20.96 -0.78
N VAL A 155 -2.79 20.79 -0.45
CA VAL A 155 -3.70 19.96 -1.23
C VAL A 155 -4.35 20.82 -2.31
N SER A 156 -4.11 20.45 -3.56
CA SER A 156 -4.61 21.17 -4.73
C SER A 156 -5.94 20.59 -5.20
N PHE A 157 -6.91 21.46 -5.51
CA PHE A 157 -8.18 21.05 -6.10
C PHE A 157 -8.28 21.61 -7.52
N LYS A 158 -8.81 20.81 -8.45
CA LYS A 158 -9.08 21.30 -9.81
C LYS A 158 -10.08 22.46 -9.84
N GLU A 159 -10.91 22.60 -8.80
CA GLU A 159 -12.02 23.56 -8.73
C GLU A 159 -11.74 24.78 -7.85
N ASN A 160 -10.71 24.75 -7.00
CA ASN A 160 -10.43 25.83 -6.03
C ASN A 160 -9.11 26.53 -6.34
N LYS A 161 -9.10 27.87 -6.29
CA LYS A 161 -7.89 28.65 -6.59
C LYS A 161 -6.89 28.65 -5.45
N ASP A 162 -7.36 28.48 -4.22
CA ASP A 162 -6.52 28.43 -3.03
C ASP A 162 -6.35 26.98 -2.54
N PRO A 163 -5.10 26.51 -2.37
CA PRO A 163 -4.83 25.19 -1.81
C PRO A 163 -5.24 25.16 -0.33
N ILE A 164 -5.63 23.98 0.15
CA ILE A 164 -5.79 23.75 1.60
C ILE A 164 -4.43 23.34 2.14
N SER A 165 -3.95 24.08 3.13
CA SER A 165 -2.69 23.76 3.81
C SER A 165 -2.95 22.89 5.02
N LEU A 166 -2.21 21.79 5.13
CA LEU A 166 -2.20 20.91 6.29
C LEU A 166 -0.91 21.16 7.08
N ASP A 167 -1.05 21.38 8.39
CA ASP A 167 0.10 21.46 9.29
C ASP A 167 0.77 20.09 9.41
N TRP A 168 2.04 20.01 9.03
CA TRP A 168 2.86 18.80 9.05
C TRP A 168 4.09 18.95 9.97
N SER A 169 4.14 19.99 10.80
CA SER A 169 5.32 20.38 11.60
C SER A 169 5.79 19.32 12.60
N GLY A 170 4.93 18.39 13.01
CA GLY A 170 5.24 17.31 13.96
C GLY A 170 5.73 16.00 13.34
N GLN A 171 5.70 15.86 12.01
CA GLN A 171 5.95 14.59 11.33
C GLN A 171 7.29 14.57 10.63
N LYS A 172 8.02 13.45 10.76
CA LYS A 172 9.36 13.28 10.18
C LYS A 172 9.34 12.61 8.81
N ALA A 173 8.32 11.77 8.56
CA ALA A 173 8.20 10.98 7.35
C ALA A 173 7.45 11.75 6.25
N ASP A 174 7.79 11.41 5.01
CA ASP A 174 7.21 12.04 3.83
C ASP A 174 5.82 11.46 3.55
N PRO A 175 4.83 12.31 3.22
CA PRO A 175 3.50 11.88 2.82
C PRO A 175 3.55 11.15 1.47
N LEU A 176 2.87 10.00 1.38
CA LEU A 176 2.75 9.21 0.15
C LEU A 176 1.36 9.33 -0.48
N GLU A 177 0.31 9.35 0.35
CA GLU A 177 -1.07 9.53 -0.10
C GLU A 177 -1.79 10.51 0.84
N VAL A 178 -2.68 11.31 0.27
CA VAL A 178 -3.50 12.26 1.02
C VAL A 178 -4.95 12.07 0.60
N HIS A 179 -5.86 11.93 1.57
CA HIS A 179 -7.27 11.68 1.32
C HIS A 179 -8.13 12.60 2.18
N SER A 180 -9.19 13.16 1.58
CA SER A 180 -10.18 13.90 2.36
C SER A 180 -11.08 12.92 3.10
N LEU A 181 -11.11 13.01 4.43
CA LEU A 181 -12.02 12.21 5.27
C LEU A 181 -13.35 12.90 5.52
N SER A 182 -13.52 14.14 5.07
CA SER A 182 -14.69 14.94 5.38
C SER A 182 -15.19 15.67 4.15
N ALA A 183 -16.52 15.80 4.04
CA ALA A 183 -17.13 16.55 2.95
C ALA A 183 -16.81 18.05 3.03
N ASP A 184 -16.64 18.57 4.25
CA ASP A 184 -16.27 19.97 4.54
C ASP A 184 -14.75 20.24 4.48
N LYS A 185 -13.94 19.21 4.18
CA LYS A 185 -12.48 19.28 4.08
C LYS A 185 -11.77 19.71 5.37
N SER A 186 -12.44 19.56 6.52
CA SER A 186 -11.86 19.84 7.85
C SER A 186 -10.87 18.76 8.31
N LEU A 187 -11.07 17.52 7.85
CA LEU A 187 -10.32 16.33 8.29
C LEU A 187 -9.74 15.56 7.11
N TRP A 188 -8.48 15.18 7.26
CA TRP A 188 -7.65 14.55 6.25
C TRP A 188 -6.92 13.32 6.80
N LEU A 189 -6.75 12.31 5.95
CA LEU A 189 -5.87 11.17 6.18
C LEU A 189 -4.60 11.37 5.37
N VAL A 190 -3.46 11.30 6.02
CA VAL A 190 -2.15 11.29 5.37
C VAL A 190 -1.52 9.93 5.60
N VAL A 191 -1.23 9.23 4.51
CA VAL A 191 -0.60 7.90 4.52
C VAL A 191 0.89 8.07 4.33
N LEU A 192 1.65 7.40 5.19
CA LEU A 192 3.11 7.35 5.19
C LEU A 192 3.57 5.97 4.77
N GLN A 193 4.89 5.82 4.70
CA GLN A 193 5.53 4.56 4.34
C GLN A 193 5.12 3.40 5.26
N GLU A 194 4.99 3.65 6.57
CA GLU A 194 4.72 2.63 7.61
C GLU A 194 3.59 3.01 8.58
N ASP A 195 3.03 4.21 8.47
CA ASP A 195 2.00 4.70 9.39
C ASP A 195 0.95 5.54 8.65
N MET A 196 -0.11 5.93 9.35
CA MET A 196 -1.13 6.87 8.86
C MET A 196 -1.47 7.85 9.98
N VAL A 197 -1.69 9.10 9.61
CA VAL A 197 -2.00 10.14 10.58
C VAL A 197 -3.16 10.99 10.09
N LEU A 198 -3.90 11.56 11.04
CA LEU A 198 -4.95 12.53 10.75
C LEU A 198 -4.36 13.94 10.77
N ALA A 199 -4.78 14.74 9.80
CA ALA A 199 -4.43 16.16 9.70
C ALA A 199 -5.70 17.01 9.59
N GLN A 200 -5.62 18.25 10.07
CA GLN A 200 -6.70 19.22 9.96
C GLN A 200 -6.41 20.19 8.82
N GLY A 201 -7.44 20.50 8.03
CA GLY A 201 -7.36 21.52 6.99
C GLY A 201 -7.52 22.91 7.60
N GLN A 202 -6.65 23.84 7.22
CA GLN A 202 -6.75 25.27 7.54
C GLN A 202 -7.30 26.08 6.37
#